data_AF-A0A6N9P0R4-F1
#
_entry.id   AF-A0A6N9P0R4-F1
#
_cell.length_a   1.000
_cell.length_b   1.000
_cell.length_c   1.000
_cell.angle_alpha   90.00
_cell.angle_beta   90.00
_cell.angle_gamma   90.00
#
_symmetry.space_group_name_H-M   'P 1'
#
loop_
_entity.id
_entity.type
_entity.pdbx_description
1 polymer ?
#
loop_
_entity_poly.entity_id
_entity_poly.type
_entity_poly.pdbx_seq_one_letter_code
_entity_poly.pdbx_strand_id
1 'polypeptide(L)'
;MKDRFITEWYHSNCFIEALKAKFHNPLVKIYFCKPRITENKHFQMMHFMWSDGTADYDFSDNEADGLPWYRCFWFKGAIRQFELGFAKKYSDYRNKRRFC
;
A
#
# COMPACT_ATOMS: atom_id res chain seq x y z
N MET A 1 13.92 -2.74 7.01
CA MET A 1 13.46 -1.63 6.14
C MET A 1 12.93 -0.56 7.06
N LYS A 2 13.38 0.69 6.92
CA LYS A 2 12.82 1.81 7.68
C LYS A 2 11.70 2.41 6.84
N ASP A 3 10.46 2.19 7.25
CA ASP A 3 9.32 2.97 6.81
C ASP A 3 9.20 4.23 7.67
N ARG A 4 8.90 5.36 7.05
CA ARG A 4 8.69 6.62 7.76
C ARG A 4 7.34 7.20 7.37
N PHE A 5 6.51 7.51 8.35
CA PHE A 5 5.31 8.33 8.14
C PHE A 5 5.73 9.77 7.81
N ILE A 6 5.26 10.28 6.67
CA ILE A 6 5.63 11.62 6.16
C ILE A 6 4.48 12.63 6.23
N THR A 7 3.28 12.18 6.63
CA THR A 7 2.11 13.02 6.84
C THR A 7 1.59 12.87 8.27
N GLU A 8 0.78 13.83 8.70
CA GLU A 8 -0.13 13.62 9.83
C GLU A 8 -1.19 12.55 9.50
N TRP A 9 -1.96 12.16 10.50
CA TRP A 9 -3.02 11.15 10.37
C TRP A 9 -4.30 11.76 9.80
N TYR A 10 -4.79 11.24 8.69
CA TYR A 10 -6.03 11.68 8.04
C TYR A 10 -6.85 10.51 7.53
N HIS A 11 -8.10 10.78 7.13
CA HIS A 11 -8.96 9.74 6.56
C HIS A 11 -8.79 9.66 5.06
N SER A 12 -8.43 8.48 4.57
CA SER A 12 -8.37 8.16 3.14
C SER A 12 -8.32 6.64 2.96
N ASN A 13 -7.92 6.19 1.77
CA ASN A 13 -7.48 4.83 1.52
C ASN A 13 -6.32 4.82 0.50
N CYS A 14 -5.63 3.69 0.41
CA CYS A 14 -4.47 3.51 -0.46
C CYS A 14 -4.75 3.74 -1.95
N PHE A 15 -5.95 3.44 -2.44
CA PHE A 15 -6.33 3.69 -3.83
C PHE A 15 -6.49 5.19 -4.12
N ILE A 16 -7.17 5.93 -3.25
CA ILE A 16 -7.36 7.38 -3.39
C ILE A 16 -6.02 8.10 -3.38
N GLU A 17 -5.13 7.77 -2.44
CA GLU A 17 -3.82 8.44 -2.37
C GLU A 17 -2.91 8.12 -3.56
N ALA A 18 -2.90 6.86 -4.02
CA ALA A 18 -2.17 6.47 -5.22
C ALA A 18 -2.69 7.22 -6.47
N LEU A 19 -4.02 7.41 -6.58
CA LEU A 19 -4.60 8.20 -7.67
C LEU A 19 -4.23 9.68 -7.56
N LYS A 20 -4.33 10.30 -6.38
CA LYS A 20 -3.91 11.69 -6.16
C LYS A 20 -2.46 11.91 -6.60
N ALA A 21 -1.57 11.00 -6.24
CA ALA A 21 -0.17 11.03 -6.66
C ALA A 21 -0.03 10.95 -8.19
N LYS A 22 -0.80 10.07 -8.84
CA LYS A 22 -0.81 9.93 -10.29
C LYS A 22 -1.36 11.15 -11.03
N PHE A 23 -2.37 11.81 -10.48
CA PHE A 23 -2.93 13.06 -11.03
C PHE A 23 -1.96 14.24 -10.86
N HIS A 24 -1.23 14.29 -9.74
CA HIS A 24 -0.24 15.34 -9.50
C HIS A 24 1.02 15.16 -10.37
N ASN A 25 1.48 13.91 -10.53
CA ASN A 25 2.63 13.56 -11.36
C ASN A 25 2.30 12.34 -12.23
N PRO A 26 2.07 12.54 -13.55
CA PRO A 26 1.76 11.45 -14.47
C PRO A 26 2.87 10.39 -14.61
N LEU A 27 4.11 10.69 -14.20
CA LEU A 27 5.22 9.72 -14.22
C LEU A 27 5.16 8.72 -13.06
N VAL A 28 4.33 8.98 -12.05
CA VAL A 28 4.15 8.07 -10.91
C VAL A 28 3.71 6.69 -11.40
N LYS A 29 4.37 5.65 -10.91
CA LYS A 29 4.02 4.26 -11.21
C LYS A 29 3.21 3.67 -10.07
N ILE A 30 2.03 3.15 -10.38
CA ILE A 30 1.16 2.49 -9.41
C ILE A 30 1.48 0.99 -9.39
N TYR A 31 1.58 0.44 -8.18
CA TYR A 31 1.77 -0.98 -7.91
C TYR A 31 0.53 -1.51 -7.22
N PHE A 32 -0.11 -2.49 -7.86
CA PHE A 32 -1.28 -3.16 -7.33
C PHE A 32 -0.89 -4.47 -6.66
N CYS A 33 -1.39 -4.66 -5.45
CA CYS A 33 -1.19 -5.89 -4.71
C CYS A 33 -2.54 -6.59 -4.55
N LYS A 34 -2.66 -7.81 -5.10
CA LYS A 34 -3.89 -8.61 -5.11
C LYS A 34 -4.35 -8.94 -3.68
N PRO A 35 -5.67 -9.09 -3.46
CA PRO A 35 -6.16 -9.64 -2.20
C PRO A 35 -5.74 -11.11 -2.10
N ARG A 36 -5.46 -11.57 -0.88
CA ARG A 36 -5.07 -12.97 -0.61
C ARG A 36 -5.45 -13.42 0.79
N ILE A 37 -5.55 -14.73 0.99
CA ILE A 37 -5.58 -15.33 2.32
C ILE A 37 -4.13 -15.68 2.69
N THR A 38 -3.66 -15.21 3.84
CA THR A 38 -2.30 -15.49 4.33
C THR A 38 -2.21 -16.90 4.92
N GLU A 39 -0.99 -17.37 5.22
CA GLU A 39 -0.74 -18.69 5.84
C GLU A 39 -1.51 -18.86 7.17
N ASN A 40 -1.71 -17.75 7.90
CA ASN A 40 -2.44 -17.73 9.16
C ASN A 40 -3.96 -17.59 8.97
N LYS A 41 -4.49 -17.84 7.76
CA LYS A 41 -5.92 -17.71 7.40
C LYS A 41 -6.49 -16.30 7.54
N HIS A 42 -5.64 -15.27 7.66
CA HIS A 42 -6.10 -13.88 7.69
C HIS A 42 -6.32 -13.38 6.27
N PHE A 43 -7.47 -12.74 6.03
CA PHE A 43 -7.73 -12.09 4.76
C PHE A 43 -6.92 -10.79 4.68
N GLN A 44 -6.06 -10.69 3.68
CA GLN A 44 -5.31 -9.49 3.37
C GLN A 44 -5.95 -8.81 2.16
N MET A 45 -6.56 -7.64 2.38
CA MET A 45 -7.27 -6.88 1.34
C MET A 45 -6.32 -6.36 0.26
N MET A 46 -6.85 -6.06 -0.93
CA MET A 46 -6.07 -5.43 -1.99
C MET A 46 -5.39 -4.14 -1.51
N HIS A 47 -4.21 -3.85 -2.04
CA HIS A 47 -3.43 -2.69 -1.61
C HIS A 47 -2.80 -1.97 -2.80
N PHE A 48 -2.73 -0.65 -2.73
CA PHE A 48 -2.12 0.19 -3.74
C PHE A 48 -0.93 0.92 -3.16
N MET A 49 0.17 0.85 -3.89
CA MET A 49 1.39 1.58 -3.60
C MET A 49 1.76 2.39 -4.83
N TRP A 50 2.60 3.38 -4.68
CA TRP A 50 3.08 4.16 -5.82
C TRP A 50 4.55 4.53 -5.67
N SER A 51 5.19 4.83 -6.80
CA SER A 51 6.58 5.26 -6.86
C SER A 51 6.67 6.52 -7.71
N ASP A 52 7.38 7.53 -7.22
CA ASP A 52 7.65 8.77 -7.96
C ASP A 52 8.99 8.76 -8.73
N GLY A 53 9.73 7.64 -8.64
CA GLY A 53 11.07 7.49 -9.21
C GLY A 53 12.22 7.82 -8.26
N THR A 54 11.94 8.42 -7.11
CA THR A 54 12.91 8.70 -6.03
C THR A 54 12.68 7.85 -4.80
N ALA A 55 11.41 7.59 -4.47
CA ALA A 55 11.00 6.77 -3.35
C ALA A 55 9.67 6.06 -3.66
N ASP A 56 9.34 5.11 -2.79
CA ASP A 56 8.10 4.35 -2.88
C ASP A 56 7.20 4.70 -1.70
N TYR A 57 5.89 4.63 -1.89
CA TYR A 57 4.92 5.11 -0.93
C TYR A 57 3.70 4.21 -0.86
N ASP A 58 3.06 4.23 0.30
CA ASP A 58 1.70 3.74 0.46
C ASP A 58 0.94 4.56 1.51
N PHE A 59 -0.36 4.32 1.62
CA PHE A 59 -1.17 4.85 2.71
C PHE A 59 -1.62 3.70 3.59
N SER A 60 -1.27 3.76 4.88
CA SER A 60 -1.53 2.69 5.84
C SER A 60 -1.91 3.25 7.20
N ASP A 61 -2.60 2.43 7.98
CA ASP A 61 -2.84 2.66 9.40
C ASP A 61 -1.62 2.25 10.25
N ASN A 62 -1.75 2.36 11.58
CA ASN A 62 -0.80 1.83 12.56
C ASN A 62 -1.17 0.41 13.04
N GLU A 63 -2.25 -0.18 12.51
CA GLU A 63 -2.77 -1.44 13.04
C GLU A 63 -1.93 -2.60 12.47
N ALA A 64 -1.09 -3.18 13.33
CA ALA A 64 -0.22 -4.31 12.98
C ALA A 64 -1.02 -5.53 12.47
N ASP A 65 -2.25 -5.69 12.95
CA ASP A 65 -3.12 -6.82 12.62
C ASP A 65 -3.95 -6.61 11.34
N GLY A 66 -3.91 -5.39 10.79
CA GLY A 66 -4.66 -4.98 9.61
C GLY A 66 -6.15 -4.77 9.88
N LEU A 67 -6.73 -3.81 9.17
CA LEU A 67 -8.15 -3.53 9.27
C LEU A 67 -9.02 -4.63 8.63
N PRO A 68 -10.24 -4.87 9.15
CA PRO A 68 -11.26 -5.61 8.43
C PRO A 68 -11.46 -5.04 7.02
N TRP A 69 -11.68 -5.91 6.02
CA TRP A 69 -11.72 -5.53 4.61
C TRP A 69 -12.68 -4.37 4.29
N TYR A 70 -13.79 -4.26 5.03
CA TYR A 70 -14.79 -3.20 4.86
C TYR A 70 -14.32 -1.83 5.35
N ARG A 71 -13.39 -1.78 6.32
CA ARG A 71 -12.79 -0.52 6.80
C ARG A 71 -11.66 -0.04 5.88
N CYS A 72 -11.07 -0.93 5.07
CA CYS A 72 -10.03 -0.55 4.12
C CYS A 72 -10.50 0.45 3.04
N PHE A 73 -11.81 0.63 2.84
CA PHE A 73 -12.35 1.63 1.91
C PHE A 73 -12.26 3.07 2.45
N TRP A 74 -12.24 3.26 3.77
CA TRP A 74 -12.14 4.58 4.39
C TRP A 74 -11.64 4.44 5.83
N PHE A 75 -10.37 4.77 6.06
CA PHE A 75 -9.75 4.61 7.37
C PHE A 75 -8.79 5.73 7.71
N LYS A 76 -8.52 5.90 9.01
CA LYS A 76 -7.53 6.84 9.51
C LYS A 76 -6.14 6.24 9.35
N GLY A 77 -5.31 6.89 8.53
CA GLY A 77 -3.96 6.44 8.21
C GLY A 77 -3.05 7.62 7.91
N ALA A 78 -1.84 7.32 7.46
CA ALA A 78 -0.87 8.30 7.00
C ALA A 78 -0.05 7.73 5.83
N ILE A 79 0.55 8.61 5.05
CA ILE A 79 1.46 8.20 3.98
C ILE A 79 2.77 7.73 4.60
N ARG A 80 3.19 6.53 4.21
CA ARG A 80 4.52 6.00 4.50
C ARG A 80 5.41 6.14 3.29
N GLN A 81 6.65 6.50 3.53
CA GLN A 81 7.72 6.51 2.56
C GLN A 81 8.67 5.32 2.80
N PHE A 82 9.09 4.70 1.71
CA PHE A 82 10.01 3.58 1.63
C PHE A 82 11.13 3.89 0.64
N GLU A 83 12.22 3.13 0.74
CA GLU A 83 13.28 3.15 -0.26
C GLU A 83 12.78 2.71 -1.64
N LEU A 84 13.34 3.31 -2.68
CA LEU A 84 13.01 3.01 -4.07
C LEU A 84 13.14 1.51 -4.38
N GLY A 85 12.11 0.96 -5.02
CA GLY A 85 12.04 -0.46 -5.42
C GLY A 85 11.36 -1.36 -4.41
N PHE A 86 11.00 -0.86 -3.22
CA PHE A 86 10.18 -1.57 -2.25
C PHE A 86 8.81 -1.97 -2.81
N ALA A 87 8.07 -1.03 -3.41
CA ALA A 87 6.72 -1.26 -3.94
C ALA A 87 6.72 -2.39 -4.98
N LYS A 88 7.71 -2.40 -5.87
CA LYS A 88 7.88 -3.49 -6.85
C LYS A 88 8.13 -4.83 -6.16
N LYS A 89 9.12 -4.90 -5.26
CA LYS A 89 9.48 -6.14 -4.55
C LYS A 89 8.27 -6.68 -3.76
N TYR A 90 7.56 -5.80 -3.07
CA TYR A 90 6.40 -6.16 -2.27
C TYR A 90 5.22 -6.60 -3.13
N SER A 91 4.90 -5.88 -4.21
CA SER A 91 3.83 -6.28 -5.13
C SER A 91 4.15 -7.61 -5.81
N ASP A 92 5.40 -7.83 -6.22
CA ASP A 92 5.83 -9.09 -6.84
C ASP A 92 5.69 -10.25 -5.85
N TYR A 93 6.15 -10.07 -4.61
CA TYR A 93 5.98 -11.05 -3.54
C TYR A 93 4.50 -11.37 -3.27
N ARG A 94 3.65 -10.34 -3.18
CA ARG A 94 2.23 -10.51 -2.84
C ARG A 94 1.44 -11.15 -3.99
N ASN A 95 1.82 -10.84 -5.23
CA ASN A 95 1.14 -11.32 -6.43
C ASN A 95 1.66 -12.66 -6.95
N LYS A 96 2.80 -13.15 -6.45
CA LYS A 96 3.37 -14.43 -6.85
C LYS A 96 2.37 -15.55 -6.54
N ARG A 97 2.04 -16.36 -7.55
CA ARG A 97 1.28 -17.61 -7.36
C ARG A 97 2.11 -18.52 -6.46
N ARG A 98 1.58 -18.84 -5.29
CA ARG A 98 2.04 -20.00 -4.53
C ARG A 98 1.37 -21.20 -5.19
N PHE A 99 2.18 -22.05 -5.83
CA PHE A 99 1.70 -23.36 -6.29
C PHE A 99 1.19 -24.08 -5.03
N CYS A 100 -0.10 -24.38 -5.04
CA CYS A 100 -0.70 -25.35 -4.12
C CYS A 100 -0.37 -26.75 -4.62
#